data_AF-A0A957P832-F1
#
_entry.id   AF-A0A957P832-F1
#
_cell.length_a   1.000
_cell.length_b   1.000
_cell.length_c   1.000
_cell.angle_alpha   90.00
_cell.angle_beta   90.00
_cell.angle_gamma   90.00
#
_symmetry.space_group_name_H-M   'P 1'
#
loop_
_entity.id
_entity.type
_entity.pdbx_description
1 polymer ?
#
loop_
_entity_poly.entity_id
_entity_poly.type
_entity_poly.pdbx_seq_one_letter_code
_entity_poly.pdbx_strand_id
1 'polypeptide(L)' 'MSELLKPSAQKVQDAICAQGFTNQVLELADSTRSSAEAAVAVGCEVGQIAKSLVFRGKQSQRAI' A
#
# COMPACT_ATOMS: atom_id res chain seq x y z
N MET A 1 7.86 1.21 20.69
CA MET A 1 6.43 1.07 21.06
C MET A 1 5.69 0.72 19.77
N SER A 2 5.05 -0.44 19.71
CA SER A 2 4.24 -0.82 18.55
C SER A 2 2.99 0.05 18.54
N GLU A 3 2.99 1.12 17.75
CA GLU A 3 1.75 1.81 17.46
C GLU A 3 0.80 0.84 16.74
N LEU A 4 -0.44 0.80 17.20
CA LEU A 4 -1.50 0.09 16.50
C LEU A 4 -1.71 0.75 15.14
N LEU A 5 -1.61 -0.05 14.08
CA LEU A 5 -1.93 0.40 12.72
C LEU A 5 -3.36 0.94 12.68
N LYS A 6 -3.60 1.96 11.85
CA LYS A 6 -4.96 2.41 11.56
C LYS A 6 -5.76 1.25 10.94
N PRO A 7 -7.09 1.22 11.09
CA PRO A 7 -7.91 0.09 10.65
C PRO A 7 -7.73 -0.29 9.17
N SER A 8 -7.46 0.67 8.28
CA SER A 8 -7.18 0.39 6.87
C SER A 8 -5.82 -0.27 6.63
N ALA A 9 -4.78 0.16 7.35
CA ALA A 9 -3.45 -0.43 7.28
C ALA A 9 -3.45 -1.85 7.89
N GLN A 10 -4.16 -2.05 9.01
CA GLN A 10 -4.29 -3.36 9.63
C GLN A 10 -4.93 -4.39 8.69
N LYS A 11 -5.98 -4.02 7.93
CA LYS A 11 -6.58 -4.91 6.91
C LYS A 11 -5.57 -5.39 5.87
N VAL A 12 -4.63 -4.53 5.48
CA VAL A 12 -3.56 -4.89 4.52
C VAL A 12 -2.56 -5.83 5.19
N GLN A 13 -2.15 -5.56 6.43
CA GLN A 13 -1.27 -6.45 7.20
C GLN A 13 -1.88 -7.84 7.35
N ASP A 14 -3.16 -7.93 7.70
CA ASP A 14 -3.87 -9.19 7.86
C ASP A 14 -3.94 -9.97 6.54
N ALA A 15 -4.20 -9.27 5.43
CA ALA A 15 -4.23 -9.88 4.09
C ALA A 15 -2.85 -10.42 3.68
N ILE A 16 -1.77 -9.69 3.97
CA ILE A 16 -0.38 -10.14 3.72
C ILE A 16 -0.10 -11.42 4.53
N CYS A 17 -0.43 -11.42 5.83
CA CYS A 17 -0.24 -12.59 6.71
C CYS A 17 -1.07 -13.79 6.25
N ALA A 18 -2.33 -13.58 5.84
CA ALA A 18 -3.22 -14.64 5.37
C ALA A 18 -2.71 -15.33 4.10
N GLN A 19 -1.88 -14.64 3.30
CA GLN A 19 -1.22 -15.19 2.12
C GLN A 19 0.12 -15.88 2.44
N GLY A 20 0.51 -15.96 3.72
CA GLY A 20 1.74 -16.62 4.17
C GLY A 20 3.00 -15.76 4.06
N PHE A 21 2.86 -14.46 3.76
CA PHE A 21 4.00 -13.54 3.72
C PHE A 21 4.32 -12.98 5.11
N THR A 22 5.61 -12.76 5.37
CA THR A 22 6.12 -12.21 6.64
C THR A 22 6.37 -10.70 6.58
N ASN A 23 5.96 -10.04 5.49
CA ASN A 23 6.14 -8.61 5.29
C ASN A 23 5.32 -7.79 6.29
N GLN A 24 5.82 -6.58 6.60
CA GLN A 24 5.21 -5.66 7.55
C GLN A 24 4.70 -4.40 6.86
N VAL A 25 3.49 -3.97 7.22
CA VAL A 25 2.95 -2.66 6.87
C VAL A 25 3.47 -1.64 7.87
N LEU A 26 4.07 -0.56 7.36
CA LEU A 26 4.60 0.54 8.16
C LEU A 26 3.77 1.79 7.90
N GLU A 27 3.30 2.44 8.96
CA GLU A 27 2.78 3.80 8.89
C GLU A 27 3.92 4.78 9.17
N LEU A 28 4.17 5.66 8.20
CA LEU A 28 5.20 6.69 8.31
C LEU A 28 4.57 8.00 8.78
N ALA A 29 5.36 8.81 9.49
CA ALA A 29 4.97 10.17 9.85
C ALA A 29 4.91 11.09 8.61
N ASP A 30 5.79 10.83 7.64
CA ASP A 30 5.83 11.54 6.36
C ASP A 30 4.71 11.09 5.40
N SER A 31 4.33 11.97 4.48
CA SER A 31 3.31 11.65 3.48
C SER A 31 3.77 10.54 2.53
N THR A 32 2.83 9.67 2.18
CA THR A 32 3.01 8.60 1.16
C THR A 32 1.90 8.65 0.10
N ARG A 33 1.24 9.81 -0.06
CA ARG A 33 0.05 9.96 -0.91
C ARG A 33 0.37 9.82 -2.40
N SER A 34 1.51 10.35 -2.85
CA SER A 34 2.00 10.20 -4.21
C SER A 34 3.20 9.27 -4.27
N SER A 35 3.48 8.68 -5.44
CA SER A 35 4.67 7.84 -5.60
C SER A 35 5.98 8.60 -5.35
N ALA A 36 6.01 9.90 -5.65
CA ALA A 36 7.18 10.74 -5.38
C ALA A 36 7.38 10.96 -3.88
N GLU A 37 6.31 11.28 -3.15
CA GLU A 37 6.37 11.44 -1.69
C GLU A 37 6.75 10.13 -0.99
N ALA A 38 6.13 9.01 -1.40
CA ALA A 38 6.43 7.70 -0.84
C ALA A 38 7.89 7.30 -1.06
N ALA A 39 8.43 7.53 -2.26
CA ALA A 39 9.83 7.24 -2.59
C ALA A 39 10.79 8.04 -1.72
N VAL A 40 10.51 9.32 -1.49
CA VAL A 40 11.29 10.16 -0.57
C VAL A 40 11.20 9.62 0.87
N ALA A 41 10.00 9.28 1.34
CA ALA A 41 9.78 8.82 2.72
C ALA A 41 10.50 7.50 3.05
N VAL A 42 10.71 6.61 2.06
CA VAL A 42 11.40 5.32 2.25
C VAL A 42 12.83 5.28 1.68
N GLY A 43 13.30 6.37 1.08
CA GLY A 43 14.65 6.47 0.51
C GLY A 43 14.89 5.55 -0.69
N CYS A 44 13.92 5.44 -1.61
CA CYS A 44 14.03 4.62 -2.81
C CYS A 44 13.76 5.43 -4.09
N GLU A 45 13.96 4.81 -5.26
CA GLU A 45 13.57 5.41 -6.53
C GLU A 45 12.06 5.31 -6.75
N VAL A 46 11.46 6.30 -7.43
CA VAL A 46 10.01 6.33 -7.71
C VAL A 46 9.54 5.07 -8.46
N GLY A 47 10.39 4.50 -9.32
CA GLY A 47 10.08 3.26 -10.05
C GLY A 47 9.91 2.03 -9.16
N GLN A 48 10.35 2.10 -7.90
CA GLN A 48 10.20 1.03 -6.91
C GLN A 48 8.87 1.15 -6.12
N ILE A 49 8.10 2.23 -6.31
CA ILE A 49 6.79 2.41 -5.67
C ILE A 49 5.68 1.85 -6.58
N ALA A 50 5.12 0.71 -6.18
CA ALA A 50 3.97 0.13 -6.86
C ALA A 50 2.68 0.94 -6.61
N LYS A 51 1.85 1.11 -7.65
CA LYS A 51 0.51 1.69 -7.55
C LYS A 51 -0.55 0.63 -7.86
N SER A 52 -1.44 0.40 -6.89
CA SER A 52 -2.65 -0.41 -7.11
C SER A 52 -3.70 0.45 -7.81
N LEU A 53 -3.81 0.31 -9.13
CA LEU A 53 -4.80 1.00 -9.94
C LEU A 53 -5.97 0.04 -10.24
N VAL A 54 -7.19 0.53 -10.09
CA VAL A 54 -8.40 -0.22 -10.45
C VAL A 54 -9.02 0.43 -11.68
N PHE A 55 -9.25 -0.34 -12.74
CA PHE A 55 -9.90 0.15 -13.96
C PHE A 55 -11.34 -0.38 -14.03
N ARG A 56 -12.18 0.30 -14.84
CA ARG A 56 -13.52 -0.19 -15.15
C ARG A 56 -13.53 -0.75 -16.57
N GLY A 57 -13.94 -2.01 -16.71
CA GLY A 57 -14.13 -2.64 -18.01
C GLY A 57 -15.21 -1.95 -18.82
N LYS A 58 -14.92 -1.56 -20.07
CA LYS A 58 -15.87 -0.87 -20.94
C LYS A 58 -17.13 -1.72 -21.21
N GLN A 59 -16.96 -3.02 -21.47
CA GLN A 59 -18.06 -3.94 -21.77
C GLN A 59 -18.68 -4.51 -20.49
N SER A 60 -17.86 -4.99 -19.55
CA SER A 60 -18.35 -5.67 -18.35
C SER A 60 -18.89 -4.73 -17.28
N GLN A 61 -18.49 -3.45 -17.30
CA GLN A 61 -18.76 -2.45 -16.27
C GLN A 61 -18.26 -2.82 -14.87
N ARG A 62 -17.43 -3.88 -14.75
CA ARG A 62 -16.84 -4.36 -13.50
C ARG A 62 -15.42 -3.83 -13.33
N ALA A 63 -14.94 -3.88 -12.09
CA ALA A 63 -13.53 -3.62 -11.78
C ALA A 63 -12.64 -4.66 -12.49
N ILE A 64 -11.53 -4.19 -13.04
CA ILE A 64 -10.44 -4.97 -13.61
C ILE A 64 -9.15 -4.51 -12.94
#